data_AF-X1DGY5-F1
#
_entry.id   AF-X1DGY5-F1
#
_cell.length_a   1.000
_cell.length_b   1.000
_cell.length_c   1.000
_cell.angle_alpha   90.00
_cell.angle_beta   90.00
_cell.angle_gamma   90.00
#
_symmetry.space_group_name_H-M   'P 1'
#
loop_
_entity.id
_entity.type
_entity.pdbx_description
1 polymer ?
#
loop_
_entity_poly.entity_id
_entity_poly.type
_entity_poly.pdbx_seq_one_letter_code
_entity_poly.pdbx_strand_id
1 'polypeptide(L)'
;HVRISNSELRKVFIDLKNENVSFENLKVGIPSSLKYRDIELTDVTVMGQWPFTIMDSNVTISNSDYLFLQLSGQSTVSLIDSHMCEFIPRDFFGTMIFENGLWTTAGEILGNIPHHSMENDFTIKGSLKIEGVRENLQWKDAQVTREYDVIVKDENDNPAKGVLIKIDGKTYESDNAGKVKFSLIFNESNYIEPKKLEVLEGENLITQKEIDFFTETPIIIIKD
;
A
#
# COMPACT_ATOMS: atom_id res chain seq x y z
N HIS A 1 15.58 -27.61 6.09
CA HIS A 1 16.26 -26.88 7.17
C HIS A 1 17.36 -26.02 6.60
N VAL A 2 17.20 -24.70 6.64
CA VAL A 2 18.17 -23.71 6.16
C VAL A 2 18.66 -22.89 7.35
N ARG A 3 19.98 -22.87 7.56
CA ARG A 3 20.63 -22.02 8.58
C ARG A 3 21.68 -21.16 7.92
N ILE A 4 21.55 -19.85 8.04
CA ILE A 4 22.55 -18.88 7.59
C ILE A 4 22.82 -17.93 8.75
N SER A 5 24.09 -17.68 9.01
CA SER A 5 24.49 -16.82 10.13
C SER A 5 25.65 -15.92 9.76
N ASN A 6 25.70 -14.71 10.32
CA ASN A 6 26.84 -13.78 10.22
C ASN A 6 27.30 -13.57 8.76
N SER A 7 26.33 -13.33 7.88
CA SER A 7 26.56 -13.31 6.43
C SER A 7 25.97 -12.05 5.81
N GLU A 8 26.64 -11.54 4.78
CA GLU A 8 26.09 -10.53 3.89
C GLU A 8 25.42 -11.21 2.71
N LEU A 9 24.17 -10.86 2.46
CA LEU A 9 23.37 -11.43 1.38
C LEU A 9 22.82 -10.30 0.52
N ARG A 10 22.74 -10.50 -0.79
CA ARG A 10 22.10 -9.50 -1.65
C ARG A 10 20.58 -9.51 -1.49
N LYS A 11 19.98 -10.70 -1.50
CA LYS A 11 18.53 -10.92 -1.32
C LYS A 11 18.31 -12.29 -0.67
N VAL A 12 17.21 -12.44 0.06
CA VAL A 12 16.72 -13.74 0.56
C VAL A 12 15.23 -13.83 0.26
N PHE A 13 14.85 -14.67 -0.72
CA PHE A 13 13.45 -14.86 -1.07
C PHE A 13 12.75 -15.74 -0.03
N ILE A 14 11.61 -15.27 0.47
CA ILE A 14 10.76 -15.98 1.43
C ILE A 14 9.42 -16.28 0.75
N ASP A 15 9.13 -17.56 0.57
CA ASP A 15 7.88 -18.01 -0.05
C ASP A 15 6.88 -18.45 1.03
N LEU A 16 5.67 -17.90 0.96
CA LEU A 16 4.57 -18.12 1.89
C LEU A 16 3.34 -18.62 1.11
N LYS A 17 2.77 -19.74 1.55
CA LYS A 17 1.56 -20.31 0.95
C LYS A 17 0.64 -20.86 2.03
N ASN A 18 -0.60 -20.36 2.09
CA ASN A 18 -1.59 -20.77 3.10
C ASN A 18 -1.10 -20.53 4.54
N GLU A 19 -0.44 -19.41 4.78
CA GLU A 19 0.13 -19.07 6.08
C GLU A 19 -0.69 -18.03 6.83
N ASN A 20 -0.54 -18.03 8.15
CA ASN A 20 -0.86 -16.89 8.99
C ASN A 20 0.38 -16.57 9.84
N VAL A 21 1.11 -15.53 9.48
CA VAL A 21 2.45 -15.26 10.02
C VAL A 21 2.75 -13.77 10.11
N SER A 22 3.65 -13.42 11.02
CA SER A 22 4.16 -12.07 11.16
C SER A 22 5.67 -12.02 11.06
N PHE A 23 6.19 -10.96 10.46
CA PHE A 23 7.61 -10.63 10.36
C PHE A 23 7.83 -9.21 10.88
N GLU A 24 8.99 -8.96 11.45
CA GLU A 24 9.35 -7.66 11.98
C GLU A 24 10.84 -7.39 11.83
N ASN A 25 11.19 -6.10 11.79
CA ASN A 25 12.57 -5.63 11.85
C ASN A 25 13.46 -6.14 10.69
N LEU A 26 12.88 -6.38 9.51
CA LEU A 26 13.63 -6.78 8.31
C LEU A 26 14.13 -5.52 7.61
N LYS A 27 15.37 -5.10 7.91
CA LYS A 27 15.94 -3.86 7.39
C LYS A 27 17.15 -4.15 6.52
N VAL A 28 17.32 -3.38 5.44
CA VAL A 28 18.50 -3.52 4.59
C VAL A 28 19.70 -2.80 5.19
N GLY A 29 20.91 -3.29 4.91
CA GLY A 29 22.17 -2.68 5.34
C GLY A 29 22.47 -2.81 6.84
N ILE A 30 21.60 -3.46 7.62
CA ILE A 30 21.85 -3.77 9.03
C ILE A 30 21.61 -5.26 9.32
N PRO A 31 22.31 -5.84 10.33
CA PRO A 31 22.06 -7.20 10.76
C PRO A 31 20.60 -7.40 11.19
N SER A 32 19.96 -8.40 10.60
CA SER A 32 18.60 -8.82 10.90
C SER A 32 18.58 -10.32 11.17
N SER A 33 17.67 -10.76 12.02
CA SER A 33 17.46 -12.17 12.32
C SER A 33 16.00 -12.52 12.05
N LEU A 34 15.78 -13.71 11.48
CA LEU A 34 14.45 -14.21 11.14
C LEU A 34 14.40 -15.70 11.44
N LYS A 35 13.32 -16.12 12.09
CA LYS A 35 13.02 -17.54 12.30
C LYS A 35 11.62 -17.83 11.81
N TYR A 36 11.52 -18.72 10.83
CA TYR A 36 10.26 -19.11 10.23
C TYR A 36 10.32 -20.57 9.81
N ARG A 37 9.48 -21.42 10.38
CA ARG A 37 9.50 -22.88 10.16
C ARG A 37 10.90 -23.45 10.38
N ASP A 38 11.49 -24.02 9.34
CA ASP A 38 12.83 -24.63 9.30
C ASP A 38 13.89 -23.68 8.70
N ILE A 39 13.57 -22.39 8.58
CA ILE A 39 14.47 -21.31 8.18
C ILE A 39 14.90 -20.56 9.44
N GLU A 40 16.20 -20.43 9.63
CA GLU A 40 16.82 -19.68 10.70
C GLU A 40 17.96 -18.82 10.12
N LEU A 41 17.72 -17.51 10.10
CA LEU A 41 18.68 -16.48 9.72
C LEU A 41 19.11 -15.78 11.00
N THR A 42 20.41 -15.73 11.27
CA THR A 42 20.96 -15.11 12.46
C THR A 42 22.01 -14.07 12.08
N ASP A 43 21.77 -12.81 12.41
CA ASP A 43 22.69 -11.71 12.13
C ASP A 43 23.13 -11.65 10.65
N VAL A 44 22.14 -11.79 9.75
CA VAL A 44 22.37 -11.63 8.31
C VAL A 44 22.14 -10.18 7.91
N THR A 45 23.02 -9.63 7.08
CA THR A 45 22.86 -8.27 6.54
C THR A 45 22.40 -8.39 5.10
N VAL A 46 21.14 -8.02 4.83
CA VAL A 46 20.61 -7.99 3.47
C VAL A 46 20.89 -6.63 2.84
N MET A 47 21.63 -6.61 1.73
CA MET A 47 22.12 -5.37 1.12
C MET A 47 21.24 -4.86 -0.03
N GLY A 48 20.38 -5.72 -0.59
CA GLY A 48 19.56 -5.40 -1.76
C GLY A 48 18.12 -5.14 -1.40
N GLN A 49 17.33 -6.20 -1.20
CA GLN A 49 15.90 -6.16 -0.93
C GLN A 49 15.52 -7.37 -0.06
N TRP A 50 14.36 -7.30 0.58
CA TRP A 50 13.68 -8.43 1.22
C TRP A 50 12.51 -8.91 0.36
N PRO A 51 12.69 -9.91 -0.53
CA PRO A 51 11.63 -10.40 -1.39
C PRO A 51 10.71 -11.40 -0.70
N PHE A 52 9.42 -11.24 -0.89
CA PHE A 52 8.40 -12.18 -0.47
C PHE A 52 7.50 -12.59 -1.64
N THR A 53 7.33 -13.90 -1.82
CA THR A 53 6.23 -14.45 -2.62
C THR A 53 5.13 -14.88 -1.66
N ILE A 54 3.93 -14.33 -1.75
CA ILE A 54 2.84 -14.59 -0.78
C ILE A 54 1.58 -15.01 -1.52
N MET A 55 1.10 -16.21 -1.25
CA MET A 55 -0.11 -16.75 -1.86
C MET A 55 -1.09 -17.27 -0.81
N ASP A 56 -2.36 -16.89 -0.96
CA ASP A 56 -3.48 -17.29 -0.10
C ASP A 56 -3.15 -17.22 1.41
N SER A 57 -2.47 -16.16 1.85
CA SER A 57 -1.95 -16.04 3.22
C SER A 57 -2.39 -14.76 3.90
N ASN A 58 -2.41 -14.77 5.24
CA ASN A 58 -2.55 -13.57 6.07
C ASN A 58 -1.18 -13.23 6.66
N VAL A 59 -0.58 -12.14 6.21
CA VAL A 59 0.79 -11.76 6.58
C VAL A 59 0.80 -10.36 7.17
N THR A 60 1.51 -10.18 8.28
CA THR A 60 1.83 -8.85 8.81
C THR A 60 3.34 -8.66 8.79
N ILE A 61 3.82 -7.58 8.16
CA ILE A 61 5.23 -7.20 8.18
C ILE A 61 5.32 -5.82 8.82
N SER A 62 6.15 -5.68 9.85
CA SER A 62 6.26 -4.44 10.62
C SER A 62 7.69 -3.94 10.75
N ASN A 63 7.86 -2.62 10.89
CA ASN A 63 9.17 -1.95 11.09
C ASN A 63 10.25 -2.45 10.12
N SER A 64 9.88 -2.66 8.85
CA SER A 64 10.73 -3.32 7.86
C SER A 64 10.98 -2.39 6.66
N ASP A 65 12.11 -2.57 6.01
CA ASP A 65 12.59 -1.67 4.97
C ASP A 65 12.94 -2.42 3.68
N TYR A 66 12.63 -1.77 2.56
CA TYR A 66 13.00 -2.21 1.22
C TYR A 66 12.45 -3.59 0.84
N LEU A 67 11.14 -3.79 1.09
CA LEU A 67 10.40 -5.00 0.77
C LEU A 67 10.09 -5.08 -0.74
N PHE A 68 10.30 -6.26 -1.32
CA PHE A 68 9.85 -6.58 -2.68
C PHE A 68 8.74 -7.63 -2.60
N LEU A 69 7.50 -7.25 -2.94
CA LEU A 69 6.35 -8.13 -2.76
C LEU A 69 5.81 -8.66 -4.09
N GLN A 70 5.66 -9.98 -4.16
CA GLN A 70 4.97 -10.71 -5.23
C GLN A 70 3.78 -11.45 -4.61
N LEU A 71 2.58 -10.94 -4.83
CA LEU A 71 1.37 -11.44 -4.18
C LEU A 71 0.47 -12.17 -5.16
N SER A 72 -0.20 -13.22 -4.70
CA SER A 72 -1.14 -14.02 -5.48
C SER A 72 -2.33 -14.47 -4.63
N GLY A 73 -3.40 -14.85 -5.32
CA GLY A 73 -4.61 -15.40 -4.72
C GLY A 73 -5.33 -14.41 -3.81
N GLN A 74 -5.89 -14.91 -2.72
CA GLN A 74 -6.75 -14.15 -1.80
C GLN A 74 -6.02 -13.67 -0.54
N SER A 75 -4.73 -13.33 -0.66
CA SER A 75 -3.91 -12.94 0.49
C SER A 75 -4.35 -11.61 1.12
N THR A 76 -4.25 -11.51 2.45
CA THR A 76 -4.29 -10.21 3.14
C THR A 76 -2.90 -9.91 3.69
N VAL A 77 -2.28 -8.82 3.24
CA VAL A 77 -0.95 -8.41 3.68
C VAL A 77 -1.03 -7.03 4.33
N SER A 78 -0.57 -6.96 5.57
CA SER A 78 -0.48 -5.71 6.34
C SER A 78 0.97 -5.27 6.47
N LEU A 79 1.25 -4.03 6.10
CA LEU A 79 2.55 -3.38 6.22
C LEU A 79 2.43 -2.23 7.23
N ILE A 80 3.15 -2.35 8.35
CA ILE A 80 3.07 -1.39 9.47
C ILE A 80 4.45 -0.75 9.65
N ASP A 81 4.54 0.58 9.62
CA ASP A 81 5.80 1.33 9.70
C ASP A 81 6.86 0.75 8.75
N SER A 82 6.44 0.45 7.52
CA SER A 82 7.23 -0.36 6.60
C SER A 82 7.30 0.24 5.21
N HIS A 83 8.43 -0.02 4.56
CA HIS A 83 8.73 0.46 3.22
C HIS A 83 8.75 -0.70 2.21
N MET A 84 7.85 -0.62 1.24
CA MET A 84 7.79 -1.47 0.06
C MET A 84 8.49 -0.77 -1.10
N CYS A 85 9.62 -1.29 -1.57
CA CYS A 85 10.32 -0.68 -2.70
C CYS A 85 9.87 -1.24 -4.06
N GLU A 86 9.17 -2.38 -4.09
CA GLU A 86 8.77 -2.99 -5.35
C GLU A 86 7.54 -3.87 -5.14
N PHE A 87 6.56 -3.74 -6.03
CA PHE A 87 5.31 -4.48 -5.94
C PHE A 87 4.88 -5.04 -7.29
N ILE A 88 4.81 -6.37 -7.37
CA ILE A 88 4.48 -7.11 -8.60
C ILE A 88 3.42 -8.16 -8.25
N PRO A 89 2.13 -7.79 -8.18
CA PRO A 89 1.06 -8.75 -7.98
C PRO A 89 0.91 -9.69 -9.20
N ARG A 90 0.62 -10.96 -8.93
CA ARG A 90 0.45 -12.04 -9.91
C ARG A 90 -0.83 -12.80 -9.60
N ASP A 91 -1.90 -12.59 -10.37
CA ASP A 91 -3.20 -13.20 -10.07
C ASP A 91 -3.65 -12.88 -8.63
N PHE A 92 -3.53 -11.61 -8.24
CA PHE A 92 -3.84 -11.13 -6.89
C PHE A 92 -5.25 -10.54 -6.83
N PHE A 93 -6.03 -11.06 -5.89
CA PHE A 93 -7.42 -10.69 -5.66
C PHE A 93 -7.71 -10.26 -4.22
N GLY A 94 -6.64 -10.11 -3.43
CA GLY A 94 -6.72 -9.92 -2.00
C GLY A 94 -6.66 -8.46 -1.58
N THR A 95 -6.04 -8.20 -0.43
CA THR A 95 -5.98 -6.85 0.16
C THR A 95 -4.61 -6.52 0.71
N MET A 96 -4.11 -5.34 0.33
CA MET A 96 -2.99 -4.65 0.98
C MET A 96 -3.51 -3.67 2.01
N ILE A 97 -2.96 -3.72 3.22
CA ILE A 97 -3.28 -2.84 4.34
C ILE A 97 -2.01 -2.10 4.74
N PHE A 98 -2.04 -0.78 4.75
CA PHE A 98 -0.90 0.03 5.16
C PHE A 98 -1.22 0.83 6.43
N GLU A 99 -0.28 0.79 7.37
CA GLU A 99 -0.24 1.67 8.53
C GLU A 99 1.12 2.35 8.52
N ASN A 100 1.16 3.64 8.20
CA ASN A 100 2.39 4.40 7.97
C ASN A 100 3.31 3.71 6.93
N GLY A 101 2.72 3.37 5.79
CA GLY A 101 3.41 2.69 4.69
C GLY A 101 4.09 3.66 3.73
N LEU A 102 5.23 3.24 3.19
CA LEU A 102 5.89 3.90 2.05
C LEU A 102 5.99 2.92 0.88
N TRP A 103 5.61 3.35 -0.31
CA TRP A 103 5.91 2.66 -1.56
C TRP A 103 6.79 3.51 -2.46
N THR A 104 7.99 3.03 -2.78
CA THR A 104 8.89 3.70 -3.72
C THR A 104 9.27 2.86 -4.93
N THR A 105 10.07 3.46 -5.81
CA THR A 105 10.87 2.82 -6.87
C THR A 105 10.07 2.23 -8.03
N ALA A 106 9.31 1.14 -7.88
CA ALA A 106 8.69 0.48 -9.02
C ALA A 106 7.45 -0.36 -8.70
N GLY A 107 6.68 -0.67 -9.75
CA GLY A 107 5.62 -1.68 -9.70
C GLY A 107 5.19 -2.18 -11.07
N GLU A 108 4.60 -3.37 -11.09
CA GLU A 108 4.05 -4.00 -12.28
C GLU A 108 2.67 -4.59 -11.97
N ILE A 109 1.63 -3.76 -12.13
CA ILE A 109 0.22 -4.16 -11.96
C ILE A 109 -0.32 -4.58 -13.33
N LEU A 110 0.03 -5.80 -13.73
CA LEU A 110 -0.24 -6.31 -15.08
C LEU A 110 -1.29 -7.43 -15.03
N GLY A 111 -2.14 -7.48 -16.04
CA GLY A 111 -3.02 -8.59 -16.37
C GLY A 111 -2.82 -8.99 -17.83
N ASN A 112 -3.38 -10.14 -18.21
CA ASN A 112 -3.34 -10.66 -19.57
C ASN A 112 -1.91 -10.73 -20.17
N ILE A 113 -0.91 -11.03 -19.33
CA ILE A 113 0.48 -11.28 -19.73
C ILE A 113 0.83 -12.72 -19.34
N PRO A 114 0.91 -13.64 -20.33
CA PRO A 114 1.34 -15.01 -20.08
C PRO A 114 2.66 -15.06 -19.30
N HIS A 115 2.75 -15.96 -18.33
CA HIS A 115 3.90 -16.15 -17.42
C HIS A 115 4.18 -14.99 -16.44
N HIS A 116 3.38 -13.92 -16.45
CA HIS A 116 3.47 -12.86 -15.44
C HIS A 116 2.25 -12.86 -14.53
N SER A 117 1.08 -12.58 -15.11
CA SER A 117 -0.20 -12.45 -14.42
C SER A 117 -1.32 -12.44 -15.47
N MET A 118 -2.38 -13.21 -15.25
CA MET A 118 -3.55 -13.23 -16.14
C MET A 118 -4.58 -12.19 -15.73
N GLU A 119 -4.75 -11.94 -14.44
CA GLU A 119 -5.70 -10.94 -13.94
C GLU A 119 -5.19 -10.35 -12.62
N ASN A 120 -5.54 -9.12 -12.30
CA ASN A 120 -5.31 -8.55 -10.98
C ASN A 120 -6.54 -7.68 -10.65
N ASP A 121 -7.19 -7.97 -9.52
CA ASP A 121 -8.33 -7.19 -9.00
C ASP A 121 -8.30 -7.18 -7.48
N PHE A 122 -7.56 -6.24 -6.90
CA PHE A 122 -7.27 -6.22 -5.46
C PHE A 122 -7.56 -4.86 -4.82
N THR A 123 -7.51 -4.85 -3.49
CA THR A 123 -7.75 -3.64 -2.69
C THR A 123 -6.49 -3.12 -2.02
N ILE A 124 -6.29 -1.80 -2.01
CA ILE A 124 -5.33 -1.10 -1.15
C ILE A 124 -6.09 -0.23 -0.16
N LYS A 125 -5.75 -0.31 1.12
CA LYS A 125 -6.34 0.54 2.17
C LYS A 125 -5.32 1.02 3.20
N GLY A 126 -5.68 2.07 3.93
CA GLY A 126 -4.91 2.63 5.02
C GLY A 126 -3.97 3.78 4.61
N SER A 127 -2.98 4.05 5.44
CA SER A 127 -2.07 5.19 5.30
C SER A 127 -0.84 4.81 4.49
N LEU A 128 -0.74 5.38 3.29
CA LEU A 128 0.28 5.05 2.31
C LEU A 128 0.75 6.31 1.60
N LYS A 129 2.06 6.50 1.61
CA LYS A 129 2.77 7.45 0.76
C LYS A 129 3.36 6.72 -0.44
N ILE A 130 3.19 7.26 -1.64
CA ILE A 130 3.76 6.70 -2.87
C ILE A 130 4.68 7.73 -3.51
N GLU A 131 5.97 7.42 -3.65
CA GLU A 131 6.98 8.35 -4.14
C GLU A 131 7.88 7.72 -5.23
N GLY A 132 8.06 8.42 -6.35
CA GLY A 132 8.92 7.93 -7.45
C GLY A 132 8.43 6.67 -8.17
N VAL A 133 7.22 6.19 -7.84
CA VAL A 133 6.58 5.05 -8.51
C VAL A 133 5.85 5.49 -9.78
N ARG A 134 5.39 6.74 -9.88
CA ARG A 134 4.58 7.21 -11.01
C ARG A 134 5.24 6.98 -12.36
N GLU A 135 6.53 7.27 -12.46
CA GLU A 135 7.31 7.11 -13.68
C GLU A 135 7.70 5.64 -13.96
N ASN A 136 7.56 4.77 -12.96
CA ASN A 136 8.07 3.40 -12.95
C ASN A 136 6.97 2.34 -12.71
N LEU A 137 5.69 2.75 -12.75
CA LEU A 137 4.56 1.85 -12.63
C LEU A 137 4.12 1.43 -14.01
N GLN A 138 4.23 0.13 -14.27
CA GLN A 138 3.57 -0.47 -15.42
C GLN A 138 2.19 -0.95 -15.01
N TRP A 139 1.18 -0.57 -15.79
CA TRP A 139 -0.20 -0.98 -15.57
C TRP A 139 -0.77 -1.52 -16.88
N LYS A 140 -1.40 -2.69 -16.84
CA LYS A 140 -2.09 -3.24 -18.00
C LYS A 140 -3.22 -4.15 -17.57
N ASP A 141 -4.40 -4.07 -18.19
CA ASP A 141 -5.49 -5.05 -18.06
C ASP A 141 -5.77 -5.51 -16.60
N ALA A 142 -5.70 -4.59 -15.64
CA ALA A 142 -5.82 -4.86 -14.21
C ALA A 142 -6.65 -3.77 -13.51
N GLN A 143 -7.24 -4.14 -12.38
CA GLN A 143 -8.09 -3.28 -11.57
C GLN A 143 -7.59 -3.20 -10.13
N VAL A 144 -7.66 -2.00 -9.53
CA VAL A 144 -7.34 -1.80 -8.12
C VAL A 144 -8.39 -0.91 -7.47
N THR A 145 -8.98 -1.40 -6.39
CA THR A 145 -9.80 -0.56 -5.51
C THR A 145 -8.88 0.08 -4.47
N ARG A 146 -8.84 1.41 -4.41
CA ARG A 146 -8.09 2.14 -3.38
C ARG A 146 -9.03 2.85 -2.43
N GLU A 147 -8.90 2.58 -1.13
CA GLU A 147 -9.57 3.33 -0.07
C GLU A 147 -8.75 4.56 0.31
N TYR A 148 -9.43 5.71 0.41
CA TYR A 148 -8.86 6.97 0.84
C TYR A 148 -9.43 7.37 2.19
N ASP A 149 -8.55 7.45 3.18
CA ASP A 149 -8.80 8.16 4.42
C ASP A 149 -8.62 9.66 4.21
N VAL A 150 -9.61 10.46 4.60
CA VAL A 150 -9.54 11.92 4.63
C VAL A 150 -9.73 12.39 6.06
N ILE A 151 -8.91 13.36 6.47
CA ILE A 151 -9.01 14.03 7.76
C ILE A 151 -9.22 15.52 7.49
N VAL A 152 -10.37 16.03 7.91
CA VAL A 152 -10.73 17.43 7.80
C VAL A 152 -10.52 18.10 9.15
N LYS A 153 -9.79 19.20 9.15
CA LYS A 153 -9.47 20.00 10.33
C LYS A 153 -9.82 21.46 10.10
N ASP A 154 -10.06 22.20 11.17
CA ASP A 154 -10.13 23.67 11.15
C ASP A 154 -8.74 24.31 11.19
N GLU A 155 -8.69 25.64 11.06
CA GLU A 155 -7.47 26.46 11.15
C GLU A 155 -6.68 26.27 12.46
N ASN A 156 -7.30 25.72 13.51
CA ASN A 156 -6.69 25.46 14.82
C ASN A 156 -6.30 23.98 15.01
N ASP A 157 -6.25 23.20 13.92
CA ASP A 157 -5.94 21.75 13.89
C ASP A 157 -6.98 20.86 14.63
N ASN A 158 -8.17 21.39 14.95
CA ASN A 158 -9.24 20.59 15.55
C ASN A 158 -10.04 19.85 14.47
N PRO A 159 -10.61 18.66 14.77
CA PRO A 159 -11.45 17.95 13.82
C PRO A 159 -12.69 18.75 13.37
N ALA A 160 -12.90 18.86 12.07
CA ALA A 160 -14.05 19.53 11.50
C ALA A 160 -15.14 18.51 11.10
N LYS A 161 -16.23 18.49 11.87
CA LYS A 161 -17.40 17.63 11.63
C LYS A 161 -18.36 18.24 10.60
N GLY A 162 -19.07 17.39 9.85
CA GLY A 162 -20.20 17.81 9.01
C GLY A 162 -19.79 18.46 7.68
N VAL A 163 -18.48 18.52 7.43
CA VAL A 163 -17.93 18.94 6.14
C VAL A 163 -18.23 17.87 5.10
N LEU A 164 -18.75 18.31 3.95
CA LEU A 164 -19.12 17.45 2.83
C LEU A 164 -17.93 17.29 1.88
N ILE A 165 -17.60 16.05 1.55
CA ILE A 165 -16.59 15.70 0.56
C ILE A 165 -17.31 15.14 -0.67
N LYS A 166 -17.15 15.81 -1.82
CA LYS A 166 -17.66 15.32 -3.11
C LYS A 166 -16.52 14.80 -3.96
N ILE A 167 -16.70 13.58 -4.46
CA ILE A 167 -15.74 12.90 -5.33
C ILE A 167 -16.49 11.87 -6.17
N ASP A 168 -16.21 11.80 -7.47
CA ASP A 168 -16.77 10.79 -8.38
C ASP A 168 -18.31 10.71 -8.35
N GLY A 169 -18.98 11.87 -8.26
CA GLY A 169 -20.44 11.97 -8.21
C GLY A 169 -21.07 11.53 -6.88
N LYS A 170 -20.26 11.18 -5.88
CA LYS A 170 -20.70 10.79 -4.54
C LYS A 170 -20.40 11.89 -3.54
N THR A 171 -21.23 11.98 -2.51
CA THR A 171 -21.05 12.91 -1.39
C THR A 171 -20.89 12.11 -0.10
N TYR A 172 -19.90 12.49 0.70
CA TYR A 172 -19.60 11.91 2.00
C TYR A 172 -19.58 13.03 3.06
N GLU A 173 -19.87 12.71 4.30
CA GLU A 173 -19.88 13.67 5.41
C GLU A 173 -18.86 13.26 6.47
N SER A 174 -18.07 14.22 6.95
CA SER A 174 -17.08 13.99 8.01
C SER A 174 -17.73 13.75 9.37
N ASP A 175 -17.21 12.74 10.07
CA ASP A 175 -17.69 12.34 11.39
C ASP A 175 -17.24 13.30 12.53
N ASN A 176 -17.54 12.94 13.78
CA ASN A 176 -17.12 13.72 14.96
C ASN A 176 -15.60 13.84 15.12
N ALA A 177 -14.82 12.95 14.49
CA ALA A 177 -13.37 12.97 14.46
C ALA A 177 -12.82 13.62 13.18
N GLY A 178 -13.68 14.29 12.39
CA GLY A 178 -13.31 14.94 11.14
C GLY A 178 -12.92 13.95 10.04
N LYS A 179 -13.29 12.67 10.17
CA LYS A 179 -12.86 11.61 9.25
C LYS A 179 -13.90 11.31 8.19
N VAL A 180 -13.42 11.04 6.98
CA VAL A 180 -14.20 10.51 5.86
C VAL A 180 -13.43 9.36 5.23
N LYS A 181 -14.14 8.32 4.80
CA LYS A 181 -13.60 7.25 3.96
C LYS A 181 -14.41 7.13 2.68
N PHE A 182 -13.71 6.94 1.57
CA PHE A 182 -14.32 6.55 0.30
C PHE A 182 -13.36 5.65 -0.49
N SER A 183 -13.87 5.03 -1.55
CA SER A 183 -13.06 4.18 -2.43
C SER A 183 -13.19 4.64 -3.88
N LEU A 184 -12.08 4.56 -4.62
CA LEU A 184 -12.02 4.76 -6.06
C LEU A 184 -11.49 3.48 -6.71
N ILE A 185 -11.99 3.17 -7.90
CA ILE A 185 -11.52 2.05 -8.71
C ILE A 185 -10.60 2.61 -9.80
N PHE A 186 -9.39 2.05 -9.85
CA PHE A 186 -8.38 2.41 -10.82
C PHE A 186 -8.09 1.27 -11.79
N ASN A 187 -7.76 1.62 -13.02
CA ASN A 187 -7.36 0.73 -14.10
C ASN A 187 -6.36 1.45 -15.01
N GLU A 188 -5.94 0.78 -16.09
CA GLU A 188 -4.95 1.28 -17.04
C GLU A 188 -5.31 2.66 -17.62
N SER A 189 -6.59 2.96 -17.84
CA SER A 189 -7.00 4.21 -18.47
C SER A 189 -7.13 5.39 -17.51
N ASN A 190 -7.23 5.16 -16.18
CA ASN A 190 -7.56 6.23 -15.24
C ASN A 190 -6.60 6.40 -14.04
N TYR A 191 -5.63 5.51 -13.83
CA TYR A 191 -4.78 5.56 -12.62
C TYR A 191 -3.93 6.84 -12.51
N ILE A 192 -3.63 7.48 -13.64
CA ILE A 192 -2.93 8.78 -13.71
C ILE A 192 -3.87 9.96 -13.93
N GLU A 193 -5.16 9.74 -14.14
CA GLU A 193 -6.13 10.81 -14.39
C GLU A 193 -6.61 11.38 -13.05
N PRO A 194 -6.28 12.66 -12.73
CA PRO A 194 -6.69 13.22 -11.46
C PRO A 194 -8.20 13.44 -11.41
N LYS A 195 -8.80 13.01 -10.29
CA LYS A 195 -10.19 13.29 -9.94
C LYS A 195 -10.24 14.49 -8.99
N LYS A 196 -11.24 15.35 -9.16
CA LYS A 196 -11.47 16.49 -8.28
C LYS A 196 -12.19 16.05 -7.01
N LEU A 197 -11.51 16.22 -5.89
CA LEU A 197 -12.10 16.14 -4.55
C LEU A 197 -12.51 17.55 -4.13
N GLU A 198 -13.80 17.78 -3.96
CA GLU A 198 -14.37 19.05 -3.53
C GLU A 198 -14.76 18.96 -2.05
N VAL A 199 -14.51 20.04 -1.32
CA VAL A 199 -14.80 20.17 0.12
C VAL A 199 -15.81 21.28 0.29
N LEU A 200 -16.98 20.98 0.85
CA LEU A 200 -18.07 21.93 1.01
C LEU A 200 -18.52 22.06 2.46
N GLU A 201 -18.92 23.26 2.83
CA GLU A 201 -19.67 23.53 4.07
C GLU A 201 -21.07 24.02 3.68
N GLY A 202 -22.07 23.15 3.87
CA GLY A 202 -23.38 23.34 3.24
C GLY A 202 -23.29 23.31 1.72
N GLU A 203 -23.65 24.42 1.07
CA GLU A 203 -23.58 24.57 -0.40
C GLU A 203 -22.30 25.29 -0.86
N ASN A 204 -21.49 25.83 0.06
CA ASN A 204 -20.32 26.62 -0.28
C ASN A 204 -19.10 25.72 -0.48
N LEU A 205 -18.44 25.85 -1.64
CA LEU A 205 -17.14 25.23 -1.88
C LEU A 205 -16.07 25.94 -1.04
N ILE A 206 -15.45 25.22 -0.12
CA ILE A 206 -14.35 25.70 0.74
C ILE A 206 -13.02 25.55 0.03
N THR A 207 -12.76 24.34 -0.48
CA THR A 207 -11.52 24.04 -1.19
C THR A 207 -11.71 22.85 -2.14
N GLN A 208 -10.76 22.67 -3.05
CA GLN A 208 -10.71 21.53 -3.95
C GLN A 208 -9.27 21.04 -4.09
N LYS A 209 -9.11 19.73 -4.26
CA LYS A 209 -7.82 19.08 -4.49
C LYS A 209 -7.96 18.05 -5.61
N GLU A 210 -6.94 17.96 -6.45
CA GLU A 210 -6.83 16.86 -7.41
C GLU A 210 -6.20 15.65 -6.73
N ILE A 211 -6.85 14.49 -6.87
CA ILE A 211 -6.38 13.22 -6.33
C ILE A 211 -6.39 12.14 -7.42
N ASP A 212 -5.35 11.33 -7.46
CA ASP A 212 -5.25 10.13 -8.29
C ASP A 212 -4.71 8.94 -7.47
N PHE A 213 -4.37 7.84 -8.17
CA PHE A 213 -3.85 6.62 -7.57
C PHE A 213 -2.63 6.82 -6.67
N PHE A 214 -1.83 7.87 -6.89
CA PHE A 214 -0.58 8.12 -6.16
C PHE A 214 -0.73 9.07 -4.98
N THR A 215 -1.90 9.71 -4.83
CA THR A 215 -2.14 10.68 -3.75
C THR A 215 -1.90 10.05 -2.39
N GLU A 216 -1.08 10.67 -1.54
CA GLU A 216 -0.81 10.18 -0.19
C GLU A 216 -2.10 10.07 0.66
N THR A 217 -2.18 9.02 1.47
CA THR A 217 -3.24 8.83 2.49
C THR A 217 -2.64 8.79 3.89
N PRO A 218 -3.28 9.42 4.90
CA PRO A 218 -4.54 10.15 4.81
C PRO A 218 -4.40 11.49 4.07
N ILE A 219 -5.45 11.90 3.36
CA ILE A 219 -5.54 13.24 2.77
C ILE A 219 -5.91 14.20 3.89
N ILE A 220 -5.02 15.15 4.18
CA ILE A 220 -5.27 16.21 5.16
C ILE A 220 -5.87 17.43 4.46
N ILE A 221 -6.97 17.93 5.00
CA ILE A 221 -7.68 19.12 4.53
C ILE A 221 -7.82 20.08 5.70
N ILE A 222 -7.32 21.30 5.54
CA ILE A 222 -7.52 22.40 6.50
C ILE A 222 -8.60 23.29 5.90
N LYS A 223 -9.70 23.49 6.64
CA LYS A 223 -10.71 24.47 6.28
C LYS A 223 -10.29 25.83 6.84
N ASP A 224 -10.26 26.82 5.96
CA ASP A 224 -10.12 28.23 6.30
C ASP A 224 -11.50 28.84 6.65
#